data_AF-A0A1D6I3C7-F1
#
_entry.id   AF-A0A1D6I3C7-F1
#
_cell.length_a   1.000
_cell.length_b   1.000
_cell.length_c   1.000
_cell.angle_alpha   90.00
_cell.angle_beta   90.00
_cell.angle_gamma   90.00
#
_symmetry.space_group_name_H-M   'P 1'
#
loop_
_entity.id
_entity.type
_entity.pdbx_description
1 polymer ?
#
loop_
_entity_poly.entity_id
_entity_poly.type
_entity_poly.pdbx_seq_one_letter_code
_entity_poly.pdbx_strand_id
1 'polypeptide(L)'
;MTANILFYKTSLLELTLATRTVVEPFHLPIQFPPYPKHLMPFHEVLQQPHKRFIDVIGIVIHLAPLEHIGGRPYREAILMDSRSLIYNYNLF
;
A
#
# COMPACT_ATOMS: atom_id res chain seq x y z
N MET A 1 6.93 -15.22 -6.05
CA MET A 1 5.90 -15.19 -5.00
C MET A 1 5.46 -13.75 -4.87
N THR A 2 4.17 -13.49 -4.98
CA THR A 2 3.63 -12.21 -5.41
C THR A 2 2.66 -11.63 -4.37
N ALA A 3 2.82 -10.34 -4.05
CA ALA A 3 2.09 -9.68 -2.96
C ALA A 3 1.35 -8.43 -3.48
N ASN A 4 0.07 -8.29 -3.15
CA ASN A 4 -0.79 -7.22 -3.63
C ASN A 4 -0.68 -6.00 -2.71
N ILE A 5 -0.43 -4.80 -3.25
CA ILE A 5 -0.43 -3.56 -2.44
C ILE A 5 -1.85 -2.98 -2.39
N LEU A 6 -2.39 -2.79 -1.18
CA LEU A 6 -3.68 -2.15 -0.91
C LEU A 6 -3.49 -1.10 0.19
N PHE A 7 -3.81 0.16 -0.09
CA PHE A 7 -3.78 1.23 0.91
C PHE A 7 -5.02 1.13 1.80
N TYR A 8 -4.83 1.01 3.11
CA TYR A 8 -5.92 0.93 4.07
C TYR A 8 -5.56 1.70 5.35
N LYS A 9 -6.58 2.32 5.96
CA LYS A 9 -6.48 2.99 7.25
C LYS A 9 -7.00 2.03 8.32
N THR A 10 -6.16 1.63 9.25
CA THR A 10 -6.58 0.86 10.43
C THR A 10 -7.41 1.76 11.35
N SER A 11 -8.71 1.51 11.40
CA SER A 11 -9.66 2.14 12.31
C SER A 11 -10.58 1.06 12.88
N LEU A 12 -10.95 1.16 14.15
CA LEU A 12 -11.95 0.25 14.76
C LEU A 12 -13.37 0.49 14.21
N LEU A 13 -13.56 1.63 13.53
CA LEU A 13 -14.82 2.05 12.95
C LEU A 13 -14.63 2.38 11.47
N GLU A 14 -15.56 1.91 10.65
CA GLU A 14 -15.70 2.29 9.24
C GLU A 14 -16.81 3.34 9.11
N LEU A 15 -16.53 4.42 8.39
CA LEU A 15 -17.50 5.48 8.12
C LEU A 15 -17.89 5.41 6.65
N THR A 16 -19.19 5.34 6.38
CA THR A 16 -19.75 5.40 5.02
C THR A 16 -20.45 6.74 4.84
N LEU A 17 -20.20 7.39 3.70
CA LEU A 17 -20.89 8.63 3.35
C LEU A 17 -22.36 8.32 3.05
N ALA A 18 -23.27 9.11 3.62
CA ALA A 18 -24.71 9.01 3.40
C ALA A 18 -25.23 10.26 2.69
N THR A 19 -26.49 10.25 2.24
CA THR A 19 -27.13 11.37 1.53
C THR A 19 -27.07 12.71 2.27
N ARG A 20 -26.95 12.67 3.61
CA ARG A 20 -26.86 13.87 4.46
C ARG A 20 -25.44 14.17 4.94
N THR A 21 -24.43 13.47 4.46
CA THR A 21 -23.04 13.76 4.82
C THR A 21 -22.58 15.03 4.12
N VAL A 22 -22.09 15.98 4.91
CA VAL A 22 -21.52 17.24 4.42
C VAL A 22 -19.99 17.14 4.50
N VAL A 23 -19.30 17.55 3.43
CA VAL A 23 -17.84 17.60 3.35
C VAL A 23 -17.45 19.04 3.01
N GLU A 24 -16.77 19.71 3.93
CA GLU A 24 -16.28 21.08 3.75
C GLU A 24 -14.75 21.11 3.76
N PRO A 25 -14.10 21.95 2.93
CA PRO A 25 -12.66 22.13 2.98
C PRO A 25 -12.19 22.66 4.33
N PHE A 26 -11.08 22.12 4.85
CA PHE A 26 -10.43 22.64 6.04
C PHE A 26 -9.39 23.69 5.64
N HIS A 27 -9.50 24.91 6.18
CA HIS A 27 -8.70 26.06 5.74
C HIS A 27 -7.53 26.42 6.65
N LEU A 28 -7.44 25.82 7.84
CA LEU A 28 -6.31 26.06 8.74
C LEU A 28 -5.16 25.10 8.44
N PRO A 29 -3.90 25.49 8.70
CA PRO A 29 -2.77 24.58 8.61
C PRO A 29 -2.99 23.38 9.53
N ILE A 30 -3.08 22.19 8.96
CA ILE A 30 -3.14 20.93 9.69
C ILE A 30 -1.96 20.06 9.26
N GLN A 31 -1.19 19.59 10.22
CA GLN A 31 -0.17 18.58 9.97
C GLN A 31 -0.80 17.21 10.17
N PHE A 32 -0.96 16.45 9.08
CA PHE A 32 -1.29 15.05 9.19
C PHE A 32 -0.09 14.30 9.79
N PRO A 33 -0.33 13.27 10.63
CA PRO A 33 0.75 12.39 11.03
C PRO A 33 1.38 11.77 9.77
N PRO A 34 2.71 11.54 9.75
CA PRO A 34 3.35 10.86 8.64
C PRO A 34 2.69 9.49 8.47
N TYR A 35 2.24 9.22 7.25
CA TYR A 35 1.72 7.92 6.83
C TYR A 35 2.74 7.30 5.85
N PRO A 36 3.02 5.99 5.93
CA PRO A 36 2.46 5.00 6.87
C PRO A 36 3.03 5.12 8.30
N LYS A 37 2.23 4.73 9.30
CA LYS A 37 2.62 4.79 10.72
C LYS A 37 3.57 3.66 11.14
N HIS A 38 3.57 2.53 10.42
CA HIS A 38 4.39 1.37 10.74
C HIS A 38 4.92 0.72 9.47
N LEU A 39 6.17 1.01 9.12
CA LEU A 39 6.84 0.39 7.99
C LEU A 39 7.39 -0.98 8.38
N MET A 40 6.91 -2.03 7.72
CA MET A 40 7.43 -3.38 7.86
C MET A 40 8.70 -3.55 7.01
N PRO A 41 9.83 -3.95 7.61
CA PRO A 41 11.03 -4.24 6.84
C PRO A 41 10.86 -5.53 6.06
N PHE A 42 11.39 -5.60 4.83
CA PHE A 42 11.01 -6.66 3.89
C PHE A 42 11.26 -8.11 4.38
N HIS A 43 12.30 -8.34 5.19
CA HIS A 43 12.56 -9.66 5.78
C HIS A 43 11.44 -10.20 6.68
N GLU A 44 10.60 -9.33 7.25
CA GLU A 44 9.45 -9.71 8.08
C GLU A 44 8.19 -9.96 7.23
N VAL A 45 8.17 -9.48 5.97
CA VAL A 45 7.05 -9.65 5.05
C VAL A 45 6.82 -11.13 4.74
N LEU A 46 7.90 -11.90 4.56
CA LEU A 46 7.82 -13.34 4.28
C LEU A 46 7.25 -14.15 5.44
N GLN A 47 7.28 -13.59 6.64
CA GLN A 47 6.78 -14.24 7.85
C GLN A 47 5.30 -13.92 8.11
N GLN A 48 4.70 -13.00 7.33
CA GLN A 48 3.32 -12.63 7.54
C GLN A 48 2.35 -13.69 7.02
N PRO A 49 1.21 -13.90 7.71
CA PRO A 49 0.13 -14.72 7.19
C PRO A 49 -0.34 -14.23 5.81
N HIS A 50 -0.76 -15.17 4.97
CA HIS A 50 -1.33 -14.85 3.66
C HIS A 50 -2.56 -13.91 3.82
N LYS A 51 -2.69 -12.94 2.91
CA LYS A 51 -3.74 -11.89 2.91
C LYS A 51 -3.70 -10.92 4.10
N ARG A 52 -2.56 -10.81 4.79
CA ARG A 52 -2.33 -9.71 5.74
C ARG A 52 -1.92 -8.44 4.99
N PHE A 53 -2.53 -7.33 5.36
CA PHE A 53 -2.08 -6.04 4.88
C PHE A 53 -0.80 -5.59 5.58
N ILE A 54 0.10 -4.97 4.82
CA ILE A 54 1.41 -4.49 5.26
C ILE A 54 1.66 -3.11 4.65
N ASP A 55 2.37 -2.25 5.38
CA ASP A 55 2.94 -1.03 4.82
C ASP A 55 4.44 -1.25 4.66
N VAL A 56 4.99 -1.00 3.48
CA VAL A 56 6.42 -1.17 3.21
C VAL A 56 6.96 0.01 2.41
N ILE A 57 8.27 0.26 2.51
CA ILE A 57 8.95 1.29 1.71
C ILE A 57 10.21 0.70 1.10
N GLY A 58 10.50 1.06 -0.14
CA GLY A 58 11.70 0.63 -0.84
C GLY A 58 11.91 1.41 -2.12
N ILE A 59 13.09 1.26 -2.70
CA ILE A 59 13.44 1.84 -4.00
C ILE A 59 12.87 0.90 -5.08
N VAL A 60 12.13 1.46 -6.04
CA VAL A 60 11.68 0.71 -7.22
C VAL A 60 12.87 0.51 -8.14
N ILE A 61 13.35 -0.73 -8.26
CA ILE A 61 14.48 -1.08 -9.14
C ILE A 61 14.02 -1.58 -10.50
N HIS A 62 12.81 -2.11 -10.58
CA HIS A 62 12.17 -2.49 -11.84
C HIS A 62 10.66 -2.34 -11.73
N LEU A 63 10.05 -1.94 -12.84
CA LEU A 63 8.61 -1.79 -12.95
C LEU A 63 8.19 -2.33 -14.32
N ALA A 64 7.54 -3.49 -14.33
CA ALA A 64 7.16 -4.21 -15.55
C ALA A 64 6.18 -3.40 -16.41
N PRO A 65 5.90 -3.74 -17.67
CA PRO A 65 4.81 -3.13 -18.43
C PRO A 65 3.44 -3.35 -17.75
N LEU A 66 2.47 -2.48 -18.05
CA LEU A 66 1.08 -2.68 -17.63
C LEU A 66 0.44 -3.77 -18.49
N GLU A 67 -0.14 -4.77 -17.85
CA GLU A 67 -0.87 -5.86 -18.48
C GLU A 67 -2.34 -5.83 -18.07
N HIS A 68 -3.18 -6.58 -18.79
CA HIS A 68 -4.60 -6.75 -18.46
C HIS A 68 -4.93 -8.24 -18.31
N ILE A 69 -5.19 -8.67 -17.07
CA ILE A 69 -5.50 -10.07 -16.74
C ILE A 69 -6.91 -10.13 -16.17
N GLY A 70 -7.79 -10.91 -16.80
CA GLY A 70 -9.20 -11.01 -16.38
C GLY A 70 -9.96 -9.68 -16.40
N GLY A 71 -9.59 -8.78 -17.33
CA GLY A 71 -10.18 -7.44 -17.46
C GLY A 71 -9.72 -6.42 -16.41
N ARG A 72 -8.74 -6.77 -15.56
CA ARG A 72 -8.16 -5.86 -14.57
C ARG A 72 -6.73 -5.47 -14.96
N PRO A 73 -6.33 -4.20 -14.75
CA PRO A 73 -4.94 -3.82 -14.89
C PRO A 73 -4.06 -4.61 -13.91
N TYR A 74 -2.85 -4.96 -14.35
CA TYR A 74 -1.88 -5.71 -13.57
C TYR A 74 -0.48 -5.22 -13.88
N ARG A 75 0.35 -5.05 -12.86
CA ARG A 75 1.75 -4.64 -13.05
C ARG A 75 2.64 -5.18 -11.94
N GLU A 76 3.78 -5.74 -12.29
CA GLU A 76 4.79 -6.16 -11.31
C GLU A 76 5.79 -5.04 -11.02
N ALA A 77 6.22 -4.95 -9.78
CA ALA A 77 7.29 -4.06 -9.32
C ALA A 77 8.30 -4.83 -8.49
N ILE A 78 9.58 -4.53 -8.70
CA ILE A 78 10.67 -5.03 -7.87
C ILE A 78 11.13 -3.89 -6.97
N LEU A 79 11.10 -4.12 -5.66
CA LEU A 79 11.53 -3.16 -4.65
C LEU A 79 12.81 -3.63 -3.96
N MET A 80 13.64 -2.68 -3.54
CA MET A 80 14.83 -2.90 -2.73
C MET A 80 14.77 -2.08 -1.43
N ASP A 81 15.05 -2.71 -0.28
CA ASP A 81 15.19 -2.01 1.00
C ASP A 81 16.61 -1.47 1.21
N SER A 82 16.83 -0.72 2.31
CA SER A 82 18.14 -0.16 2.65
C SER A 82 19.23 -1.20 2.93
N ARG A 83 18.88 -2.49 3.02
CA ARG A 83 19.80 -3.61 3.23
C ARG A 83 20.10 -4.34 1.92
N SER A 84 19.68 -3.78 0.78
CA SER A 84 19.84 -4.37 -0.55
C SER A 84 19.08 -5.69 -0.74
N LEU A 85 18.05 -5.96 0.07
CA LEU A 85 17.19 -7.12 -0.14
C LEU A 85 16.15 -6.83 -1.22
N ILE A 86 15.99 -7.75 -2.17
CA ILE A 86 15.14 -7.61 -3.37
C ILE A 86 13.84 -8.38 -3.22
N TYR A 87 12.70 -7.72 -3.50
CA TYR A 87 11.37 -8.31 -3.36
C TYR A 87 10.48 -7.99 -4.57
N ASN A 88 9.70 -9.00 -4.99
CA ASN A 88 8.74 -8.89 -6.09
C ASN A 88 7.33 -8.64 -5.55
N TYR A 89 6.68 -7.58 -6.03
CA TYR A 89 5.35 -7.15 -5.63
C TYR A 89 4.43 -7.01 -6.84
N ASN A 90 3.15 -7.23 -6.61
CA ASN A 90 2.07 -7.00 -7.56
C ASN A 90 1.30 -5.74 -7.22
N LEU A 91 1.11 -4.92 -8.24
CA LEU A 91 0.24 -3.76 -8.23
C LEU A 91 -1.02 -4.13 -9.02
N PHE A 92 -2.19 -3.96 -8.39
CA PHE A 92 -3.53 -4.13 -8.99
C PHE A 92 -4.21 -2.78 -9.18
#